data_AF-A0A1F4YD44-F1
#
_entry.id   AF-A0A1F4YD44-F1
#
_cell.length_a   1.000
_cell.length_b   1.000
_cell.length_c   1.000
_cell.angle_alpha   90.00
_cell.angle_beta   90.00
_cell.angle_gamma   90.00
#
_symmetry.space_group_name_H-M   'P 1'
#
loop_
_entity.id
_entity.type
_entity.pdbx_description
1 polymer ?
#
loop_
_entity_poly.entity_id
_entity_poly.type
_entity_poly.pdbx_seq_one_letter_code
_entity_poly.pdbx_strand_id
1 'polypeptide(L)'
;MKRREVWWVNFDPSISGEIKKKRPAVIISNDASNKFLNRVQVVPLTSKTERIYPSEAVVVFQGEERKVMADQLATVSKTRLSRRA
;
A
#
# COMPACT_ATOMS: atom_id res chain seq x y z
N MET A 1 -6.03 9.67 7.31
CA MET A 1 -4.86 8.96 6.79
C MET A 1 -3.78 8.96 7.84
N LYS A 2 -3.76 7.89 8.63
CA LYS A 2 -2.78 7.67 9.70
C LYS A 2 -1.91 6.46 9.38
N ARG A 3 -0.73 6.42 9.97
CA ARG A 3 0.17 5.27 9.90
C ARG A 3 -0.57 4.02 10.36
N ARG A 4 -0.29 2.89 9.72
CA ARG A 4 -0.94 1.57 9.90
C ARG A 4 -2.36 1.44 9.36
N GLU A 5 -3.01 2.52 8.91
CA GLU A 5 -4.29 2.36 8.20
C GLU A 5 -4.07 1.70 6.83
N VAL A 6 -5.00 0.84 6.42
CA VAL A 6 -5.04 0.25 5.08
C VAL A 6 -6.07 0.99 4.24
N TRP A 7 -5.65 1.40 3.05
CA TRP A 7 -6.49 2.15 2.10
C TRP A 7 -6.44 1.52 0.72
N TRP A 8 -7.52 1.64 -0.02
CA TRP A 8 -7.52 1.34 -1.45
C TRP A 8 -6.84 2.48 -2.22
N VAL A 9 -5.74 2.17 -2.91
CA VAL A 9 -4.88 3.12 -3.61
C VAL A 9 -4.85 2.80 -5.10
N ASN A 10 -5.03 3.80 -5.95
CA ASN A 10 -4.84 3.69 -7.39
C ASN A 10 -3.37 3.94 -7.78
N PHE A 11 -2.70 2.90 -8.27
CA PHE A 11 -1.31 2.97 -8.71
C PHE A 11 -1.14 3.29 -10.20
N ASP A 12 -2.22 3.35 -10.99
CA ASP A 12 -2.12 3.66 -12.42
C ASP A 12 -2.01 5.17 -12.70
N PRO A 13 -1.26 5.63 -13.71
CA PRO A 13 -0.40 4.83 -14.58
C PRO A 13 0.87 4.40 -13.86
N SER A 14 1.35 3.19 -14.14
CA SER A 14 2.62 2.64 -13.63
C SER A 14 3.41 1.98 -14.75
N ILE A 15 4.72 2.05 -14.66
CA ILE A 15 5.65 1.61 -15.71
C ILE A 15 6.12 0.19 -15.41
N SER A 16 5.98 -0.71 -16.39
CA SER A 16 6.57 -2.07 -16.36
C SER A 16 6.32 -2.85 -15.06
N GLY A 17 7.36 -3.07 -14.24
CA GLY A 17 7.34 -3.87 -13.01
C GLY A 17 6.82 -3.14 -11.77
N GLU A 18 6.46 -1.87 -11.88
CA GLU A 18 5.76 -1.16 -10.80
C GLU A 18 4.40 -1.80 -10.52
N ILE A 19 3.99 -1.72 -9.27
CA ILE A 19 2.66 -2.14 -8.85
C ILE A 19 1.59 -1.37 -9.63
N LYS A 20 0.61 -2.10 -10.19
CA LYS A 20 -0.46 -1.54 -11.03
C LYS A 20 -1.84 -1.73 -10.41
N LYS A 21 -2.83 -1.07 -11.01
CA LYS A 21 -4.25 -1.15 -10.64
C LYS A 21 -4.54 -0.55 -9.28
N LYS A 22 -5.81 -0.64 -8.89
CA LYS A 22 -6.27 -0.29 -7.55
C LYS A 22 -6.01 -1.45 -6.59
N ARG A 23 -5.26 -1.21 -5.51
CA ARG A 23 -4.90 -2.24 -4.52
C ARG A 23 -5.00 -1.71 -3.10
N PRO A 24 -5.28 -2.57 -2.10
CA PRO A 24 -5.11 -2.19 -0.72
C PRO A 24 -3.62 -1.94 -0.45
N ALA A 25 -3.31 -0.89 0.31
CA ALA A 25 -1.96 -0.56 0.73
C ALA A 25 -1.96 -0.01 2.16
N VAL A 26 -0.95 -0.38 2.94
CA VAL A 26 -0.77 0.13 4.30
C VAL A 26 0.01 1.44 4.28
N ILE A 27 -0.45 2.44 5.02
CA ILE A 27 0.27 3.72 5.19
C ILE A 27 1.42 3.50 6.18
N ILE A 28 2.65 3.77 5.74
CA ILE A 28 3.86 3.61 6.58
C ILE A 28 4.45 4.94 7.06
N SER A 29 4.13 6.04 6.36
CA SER A 29 4.52 7.41 6.71
C SER A 29 3.91 7.84 8.05
N ASN A 30 4.64 8.69 8.79
CA ASN A 30 4.22 9.14 10.12
C ASN A 30 3.00 10.10 10.07
N ASP A 31 2.26 10.18 11.17
CA ASP A 31 1.01 10.93 11.25
C ASP A 31 1.19 12.44 11.08
N ALA A 32 2.32 13.01 11.51
CA ALA A 32 2.61 14.42 11.32
C ALA A 32 2.75 14.74 9.82
N SER A 33 3.57 13.98 9.10
CA SER A 33 3.71 14.11 7.64
C SER A 33 2.36 13.92 6.94
N ASN A 34 1.58 12.92 7.34
CA ASN A 34 0.27 12.66 6.74
C ASN A 34 -0.74 13.77 7.02
N LYS A 35 -0.60 14.53 8.11
CA LYS A 35 -1.45 15.67 8.42
C LYS A 35 -1.15 16.86 7.50
N PHE A 36 0.13 17.18 7.29
CA PHE A 36 0.53 18.41 6.59
C PHE A 36 0.78 18.25 5.09
N LEU A 37 1.18 17.06 4.62
CA LEU A 37 1.47 16.83 3.21
C LEU A 37 0.23 16.41 2.43
N ASN A 38 0.17 16.72 1.13
CA ASN A 38 -0.86 16.25 0.20
C ASN A 38 -0.61 14.83 -0.35
N ARG A 39 0.39 14.13 0.19
CA ARG A 39 0.84 12.79 -0.23
C ARG A 39 1.13 11.92 0.99
N VAL A 40 1.13 10.61 0.79
CA VAL A 40 1.43 9.59 1.81
C VAL A 40 2.36 8.53 1.23
N GLN A 41 3.23 7.96 2.07
CA GLN A 41 4.03 6.78 1.73
C GLN A 41 3.27 5.52 2.12
N VAL A 42 3.14 4.59 1.17
CA VAL A 42 2.35 3.37 1.29
C VAL A 42 3.13 2.16 0.81
N VAL A 43 2.75 0.99 1.31
CA VAL A 43 3.22 -0.31 0.82
C VAL A 43 2.03 -1.17 0.41
N PRO A 44 1.95 -1.63 -0.85
CA PRO A 44 0.80 -2.36 -1.37
C PRO A 44 0.74 -3.80 -0.86
N LEU A 45 -0.48 -4.34 -0.82
CA LEU A 45 -0.77 -5.74 -0.53
C LEU A 45 -1.10 -6.50 -1.83
N THR A 46 -0.79 -7.79 -1.85
CA THR A 46 -1.20 -8.74 -2.89
C THR A 46 -1.70 -10.04 -2.26
N SER A 47 -2.62 -10.73 -2.95
CA SER A 47 -3.13 -12.05 -2.56
C SER A 47 -2.24 -13.20 -3.04
N LYS A 48 -1.20 -12.92 -3.85
CA LYS A 48 -0.25 -13.93 -4.34
C LYS A 48 0.76 -14.28 -3.25
N THR A 49 0.40 -15.21 -2.38
CA THR A 49 1.25 -15.60 -1.23
C THR A 49 2.10 -16.84 -1.49
N GLU A 50 2.05 -17.44 -2.68
CA GLU A 50 2.76 -18.71 -2.97
C GLU A 50 4.29 -18.61 -2.80
N ARG A 51 4.85 -17.40 -3.00
CA ARG A 51 6.27 -17.11 -2.82
C ARG A 51 6.43 -15.82 -2.03
N ILE A 52 7.23 -15.87 -0.97
CA ILE A 52 7.52 -14.73 -0.10
C ILE A 52 9.00 -14.36 -0.27
N TYR A 53 9.28 -13.13 -0.69
CA TYR A 53 10.62 -12.59 -0.81
C TYR A 53 11.07 -11.91 0.50
N PRO A 54 12.38 -11.69 0.73
CA PRO A 54 12.88 -11.11 1.97
C PRO A 54 12.33 -9.71 2.32
N SER A 55 11.90 -8.94 1.31
CA SER A 55 11.27 -7.63 1.47
C SER A 55 9.75 -7.70 1.68
N GLU A 56 9.17 -8.89 1.83
CA GLU A 56 7.74 -9.08 1.93
C GLU A 56 7.34 -9.63 3.31
N ALA A 57 6.16 -9.25 3.78
CA ALA A 57 5.61 -9.72 5.05
C ALA A 57 4.21 -10.28 4.86
N VAL A 58 3.97 -11.48 5.40
CA VAL A 58 2.63 -12.09 5.43
C VAL A 58 1.78 -11.37 6.46
N VAL A 59 0.54 -11.06 6.09
CA VAL A 59 -0.46 -10.40 6.92
C VAL A 59 -1.83 -11.02 6.69
N VAL A 60 -2.71 -10.95 7.69
CA VAL A 60 -4.13 -11.26 7.51
C VAL A 60 -4.87 -9.98 7.19
N PHE A 61 -5.58 -9.94 6.07
CA PHE A 61 -6.38 -8.79 5.67
C PHE A 61 -7.76 -9.27 5.19
N GLN A 62 -8.81 -8.80 5.86
CA GLN A 62 -10.19 -9.22 5.61
C GLN A 62 -10.41 -10.74 5.70
N GLY A 63 -9.75 -11.39 6.67
CA GLY A 63 -9.86 -12.84 6.89
C GLY A 63 -9.03 -13.71 5.94
N GLU A 64 -8.34 -13.09 4.96
CA GLU A 64 -7.50 -13.79 3.99
C GLU A 64 -6.03 -13.52 4.25
N GLU A 65 -5.20 -14.54 4.02
CA GLU A 65 -3.75 -14.36 3.99
C GLU A 65 -3.35 -13.53 2.76
N ARG A 66 -2.55 -12.50 3.00
CA ARG A 66 -1.98 -11.63 1.97
C ARG A 66 -0.52 -11.37 2.30
N LYS A 67 0.20 -10.81 1.34
CA LYS A 67 1.55 -10.29 1.59
C LYS A 67 1.65 -8.81 1.26
N VAL A 68 2.41 -8.10 2.08
CA VAL A 68 2.81 -6.71 1.92
C VAL A 68 4.15 -6.68 1.19
N MET A 69 4.26 -5.90 0.11
CA MET A 69 5.43 -5.90 -0.79
C MET A 69 6.29 -4.65 -0.57
N ALA A 70 7.26 -4.68 0.36
CA ALA A 70 8.03 -3.48 0.73
C ALA A 70 8.96 -2.97 -0.39
N ASP A 71 9.31 -3.83 -1.35
CA ASP A 71 10.00 -3.47 -2.59
C ASP A 71 9.13 -2.59 -3.52
N GLN A 72 7.81 -2.62 -3.34
CA GLN A 72 6.84 -1.79 -4.07
C GLN A 72 6.40 -0.55 -3.27
N LEU A 73 7.25 -0.06 -2.36
CA LEU A 73 7.01 1.16 -1.60
C LEU A 73 6.80 2.34 -2.56
N ALA A 74 5.72 3.09 -2.35
CA ALA A 74 5.36 4.21 -3.21
C ALA A 74 4.95 5.43 -2.39
N THR A 75 5.27 6.62 -2.89
CA THR A 75 4.70 7.88 -2.40
C THR A 75 3.58 8.29 -3.33
N VAL A 76 2.35 8.35 -2.81
CA VAL A 76 1.14 8.61 -3.61
C VAL A 76 0.43 9.87 -3.13
N SER A 77 -0.13 10.64 -4.07
CA SER A 77 -1.05 11.73 -3.75
C SER A 77 -2.26 11.21 -2.98
N LYS A 78 -2.76 11.98 -2.01
CA LYS A 78 -3.99 11.68 -1.27
C LYS A 78 -5.20 11.47 -2.20
N THR A 79 -5.19 12.10 -3.38
CA THR A 79 -6.23 11.94 -4.41
C THR A 79 -6.30 10.53 -5.02
N ARG A 80 -5.24 9.72 -4.87
CA ARG A 80 -5.20 8.33 -5.34
C ARG A 80 -5.84 7.34 -4.36
N LEU A 81 -6.14 7.77 -3.14
CA LEU A 81 -6.75 6.93 -2.11
C LEU A 81 -8.27 7.11 -2.15
N SER A 82 -9.02 6.01 -2.08
CA SER A 82 -10.48 6.07 -2.17
C SER A 82 -11.19 5.80 -0.83
N ARG A 83 -11.11 4.57 -0.32
CA ARG A 83 -11.81 4.14 0.90
C ARG A 83 -10.83 3.46 1.83
N ARG A 84 -10.98 3.70 3.14
CA ARG A 84 -10.32 2.92 4.17
C ARG A 84 -10.90 1.50 4.14
N ALA A 85 -10.04 0.50 4.24
CA ALA A 85 -10.41 -0.91 4.14
C ALA A 85 -10.65 -1.56 5.50
#